data_AF-A0A917F7P7-F1
#
_entry.id   AF-A0A917F7P7-F1
#
_cell.length_a   1.000
_cell.length_b   1.000
_cell.length_c   1.000
_cell.angle_alpha   90.00
_cell.angle_beta   90.00
_cell.angle_gamma   90.00
#
_symmetry.space_group_name_H-M   'P 1'
#
loop_
_entity.id
_entity.type
_entity.pdbx_description
1 polymer ?
#
loop_
_entity_poly.entity_id
_entity_poly.type
_entity_poly.pdbx_seq_one_letter_code
_entity_poly.pdbx_strand_id
1 'polypeptide(L)'
;MSHIFERMARAAHLAAQERYPLLEPWDKLSPERRAYQRHCAAYALGALTRDDLTALMADGSSGAVLPPQPSEWVLAELQEAALNDDGSRRQALRRYRSLVATATAPRDDRSRDMGT
;
A
#
# COMPACT_ATOMS: atom_id res chain seq x y z
N MET A 1 -13.56 24.61 -8.37
CA MET A 1 -13.45 23.13 -8.39
C MET A 1 -12.71 22.72 -7.12
N SER A 2 -13.17 21.71 -6.36
CA SER A 2 -12.61 21.41 -5.03
C SER A 2 -11.14 20.95 -5.08
N HIS A 3 -10.32 21.45 -4.16
CA HIS A 3 -8.88 21.13 -4.03
C HIS A 3 -8.64 19.62 -3.84
N ILE A 4 -9.62 18.89 -3.29
CA ILE A 4 -9.51 17.44 -3.08
C ILE A 4 -9.50 16.66 -4.41
N PHE A 5 -10.32 17.05 -5.39
CA PHE A 5 -10.41 16.35 -6.68
C PHE A 5 -9.16 16.56 -7.53
N GLU A 6 -8.57 17.76 -7.47
CA GLU A 6 -7.27 18.05 -8.08
C GLU A 6 -6.18 17.15 -7.50
N ARG A 7 -6.10 17.07 -6.17
CA ARG A 7 -5.10 16.25 -5.47
C ARG A 7 -5.26 14.76 -5.77
N MET A 8 -6.50 14.26 -5.76
CA MET A 8 -6.79 12.86 -6.11
C MET A 8 -6.45 12.53 -7.55
N ALA A 9 -6.86 13.38 -8.50
CA ALA A 9 -6.54 13.19 -9.91
C ALA A 9 -5.02 13.20 -10.15
N ARG A 10 -4.29 14.14 -9.53
CA ARG A 10 -2.83 14.21 -9.64
C ARG A 10 -2.16 12.97 -9.06
N ALA A 11 -2.57 12.53 -7.86
CA ALA A 11 -2.01 11.33 -7.23
C ALA A 11 -2.25 10.07 -8.08
N ALA A 12 -3.47 9.90 -8.60
CA ALA A 12 -3.81 8.79 -9.49
C ALA A 12 -2.99 8.82 -10.80
N HIS A 13 -2.79 10.01 -11.38
CA HIS A 13 -1.95 10.16 -12.57
C HIS A 13 -0.50 9.80 -12.32
N LEU A 14 0.08 10.25 -11.19
CA LEU A 14 1.46 9.91 -10.81
C LEU A 14 1.63 8.40 -10.63
N ALA A 15 0.71 7.74 -9.93
CA ALA A 15 0.72 6.28 -9.79
C ALA A 15 0.59 5.57 -11.16
N ALA A 16 -0.20 6.11 -12.08
CA ALA A 16 -0.28 5.61 -13.44
C ALA A 16 1.05 5.79 -14.19
N GLN A 17 1.75 6.91 -14.01
CA GLN A 17 3.06 7.13 -14.63
C GLN A 17 4.15 6.16 -14.13
N GLU A 18 4.12 5.76 -12.85
CA GLU A 18 5.03 4.74 -12.32
C GLU A 18 4.89 3.41 -13.07
N ARG A 19 3.66 3.04 -13.44
CA ARG A 19 3.37 1.82 -14.19
C ARG A 19 3.50 1.98 -15.71
N TYR A 20 3.30 3.19 -16.22
CA TYR A 20 3.34 3.53 -17.64
C TYR A 20 4.24 4.76 -17.88
N PRO A 21 5.57 4.58 -17.96
CA PRO A 21 6.53 5.69 -18.00
C PRO A 21 6.42 6.61 -19.23
N LEU A 22 5.76 6.16 -20.30
CA LEU A 22 5.53 6.95 -21.51
C LEU A 22 4.37 7.94 -21.39
N LEU A 23 3.59 7.88 -20.30
CA LEU A 23 2.52 8.84 -20.05
C LEU A 23 3.10 10.24 -19.83
N GLU A 24 2.44 11.23 -20.43
CA GLU A 24 2.80 12.63 -20.30
C GLU A 24 2.73 13.10 -18.82
N PRO A 25 3.76 13.81 -18.32
CA PRO A 25 3.75 14.40 -16.98
C PRO A 25 2.52 15.26 -16.72
N TRP A 26 1.99 15.20 -15.50
CA TRP A 26 0.80 15.95 -15.08
C TRP A 26 0.85 17.43 -15.47
N ASP A 27 2.01 18.08 -15.26
CA ASP A 27 2.18 19.51 -15.51
C ASP A 27 2.21 19.86 -17.01
N LYS A 28 2.39 18.86 -17.89
CA LYS A 28 2.36 19.00 -19.36
C LYS A 28 0.99 18.67 -19.96
N LEU A 29 0.09 18.06 -19.19
CA LEU A 29 -1.24 17.74 -19.68
C LEU A 29 -2.03 19.00 -20.05
N SER A 30 -2.75 18.90 -21.17
CA SER A 30 -3.69 19.94 -21.58
C SER A 30 -4.74 20.21 -20.48
N PRO A 31 -5.28 21.44 -20.41
CA PRO A 31 -6.32 21.79 -19.43
C PRO A 31 -7.54 20.84 -19.49
N GLU A 32 -7.92 20.40 -20.69
CA GLU A 32 -9.06 19.51 -20.93
C GLU A 32 -8.80 18.12 -20.35
N ARG A 33 -7.59 17.56 -20.54
CA ARG A 33 -7.19 16.27 -19.95
C ARG A 33 -7.18 16.33 -18.44
N ARG A 34 -6.66 17.42 -17.85
CA ARG A 34 -6.71 17.64 -16.39
C ARG A 34 -8.14 17.81 -15.89
N ALA A 35 -9.02 18.50 -16.64
CA ALA A 35 -10.43 18.60 -16.30
C ALA A 35 -11.13 17.24 -16.33
N TYR A 36 -10.87 16.42 -17.33
CA TYR A 36 -11.41 15.06 -17.43
C TYR A 36 -10.99 14.19 -16.25
N GLN A 37 -9.69 14.17 -15.91
CA GLN A 37 -9.22 13.35 -14.78
C GLN A 37 -9.81 13.81 -13.44
N ARG A 38 -9.99 15.12 -13.23
CA ARG A 38 -10.68 15.67 -12.05
C ARG A 38 -12.15 15.28 -12.01
N HIS A 39 -12.81 15.26 -13.16
CA HIS A 39 -14.18 14.77 -13.27
C HIS A 39 -14.27 13.28 -12.92
N CYS A 40 -13.37 12.44 -13.44
CA CYS A 40 -13.30 11.03 -13.07
C CYS A 40 -13.07 10.84 -11.56
N ALA A 41 -12.17 11.62 -10.95
CA ALA A 41 -11.93 11.55 -9.51
C ALA A 41 -13.16 11.96 -8.68
N ALA A 42 -13.88 13.02 -9.12
CA ALA A 42 -15.12 13.45 -8.48
C ALA A 42 -16.23 12.41 -8.61
N TYR A 43 -16.38 11.81 -9.79
CA TYR A 43 -17.35 10.75 -10.06
C TYR A 43 -17.06 9.51 -9.20
N ALA A 44 -15.80 9.06 -9.16
CA ALA A 44 -15.39 7.93 -8.35
C ALA A 44 -15.64 8.17 -6.85
N LEU A 45 -15.31 9.36 -6.34
CA LEU A 45 -15.58 9.71 -4.94
C LEU A 45 -17.09 9.75 -4.64
N GLY A 46 -17.88 10.29 -5.57
CA GLY A 46 -19.35 10.36 -5.43
C GLY A 46 -20.05 9.00 -5.52
N ALA A 47 -19.38 7.98 -6.07
CA ALA A 47 -19.89 6.62 -6.12
C ALA A 47 -19.64 5.83 -4.81
N LEU A 48 -18.79 6.33 -3.91
CA LEU A 48 -18.53 5.68 -2.63
C LEU A 48 -19.71 5.86 -1.66
N THR A 49 -20.08 4.77 -1.02
CA THR A 49 -21.04 4.79 0.08
C THR A 49 -20.36 5.15 1.40
N ARG A 50 -21.17 5.42 2.45
CA ARG A 50 -20.65 5.63 3.80
C ARG A 50 -19.85 4.41 4.29
N ASP A 51 -20.29 3.21 3.96
CA ASP A 51 -19.64 1.98 4.40
C ASP A 51 -18.28 1.81 3.71
N ASP A 52 -18.18 2.16 2.42
CA ASP A 52 -16.91 2.16 1.68
C ASP A 52 -15.90 3.14 2.30
N LEU A 53 -16.35 4.35 2.66
CA LEU A 53 -15.51 5.33 3.34
C LEU A 53 -15.06 4.85 4.71
N THR A 54 -15.94 4.16 5.45
CA THR A 54 -15.62 3.60 6.77
C THR A 54 -14.61 2.47 6.66
N ALA A 55 -14.76 1.59 5.66
CA ALA A 55 -13.80 0.53 5.36
C ALA A 55 -12.44 1.11 4.95
N LEU A 56 -12.41 2.14 4.10
CA LEU A 56 -11.17 2.83 3.69
C LEU A 56 -10.44 3.47 4.88
N MET A 57 -11.17 4.09 5.82
CA MET A 57 -10.56 4.67 7.02
C MET A 57 -10.09 3.60 8.02
N ALA A 58 -10.76 2.46 8.08
CA ALA A 58 -10.34 1.33 8.92
C ALA A 58 -9.06 0.65 8.40
N ASP A 59 -8.81 0.70 7.08
CA ASP A 59 -7.63 0.15 6.42
C ASP A 59 -6.47 1.17 6.26
N GLY A 60 -6.67 2.41 6.72
CA GLY A 60 -5.86 3.60 6.46
C GLY A 60 -4.41 3.60 7.00
N SER A 61 -3.92 2.50 7.57
CA SER A 61 -2.52 2.35 8.00
C SER A 61 -1.85 1.06 7.52
N SER A 62 -2.54 0.21 6.73
CA SER A 62 -2.01 -1.09 6.31
C SER A 62 -1.59 -1.14 4.84
N GLY A 63 -1.06 -0.02 4.33
CA GLY A 63 -0.13 -0.07 3.22
C GLY A 63 1.17 -0.70 3.71
N ALA A 64 1.19 -2.02 3.86
CA ALA A 64 2.37 -2.80 4.17
C ALA A 64 3.39 -2.62 3.04
N VAL A 65 4.17 -1.54 3.09
CA VAL A 65 5.41 -1.42 2.34
C VAL A 65 6.32 -2.49 2.93
N LEU A 66 6.34 -3.66 2.29
CA LEU A 66 7.35 -4.67 2.58
C LEU A 66 8.70 -3.95 2.58
N PRO A 67 9.50 -4.06 3.65
CA PRO A 67 10.79 -3.41 3.67
C PRO A 67 11.59 -3.88 2.44
N PRO A 68 12.31 -2.98 1.74
CA PRO A 68 13.01 -3.29 0.50
C PRO A 68 14.05 -4.42 0.65
N GLN A 69 14.39 -4.77 1.90
CA GLN A 69 15.19 -5.94 2.23
C GLN A 69 14.57 -6.66 3.44
N PRO A 70 14.35 -7.99 3.37
CA PRO A 70 13.93 -8.78 4.53
C PRO A 70 15.03 -8.75 5.59
N SER A 71 14.64 -8.59 6.86
CA SER A 71 15.60 -8.68 7.98
C SER A 71 16.22 -10.07 8.08
N GLU A 72 17.40 -10.19 8.68
CA GLU A 72 18.10 -11.47 8.85
C GLU A 72 17.24 -12.57 9.52
N TRP A 73 16.40 -12.20 10.48
CA TRP A 73 15.44 -13.12 11.09
C TRP A 73 14.40 -13.66 10.09
N VAL A 74 13.92 -12.81 9.16
CA VAL A 74 12.97 -13.22 8.10
C VAL A 74 13.64 -14.16 7.11
N LEU A 75 14.91 -13.90 6.77
CA LEU A 75 15.68 -14.80 5.91
C LEU A 75 15.92 -16.16 6.58
N ALA A 76 16.21 -16.18 7.88
CA ALA A 76 16.36 -17.42 8.64
C ALA A 76 15.06 -18.24 8.68
N GLU A 77 13.91 -17.59 8.91
CA GLU A 77 12.60 -18.26 8.89
C GLU A 77 12.22 -18.80 7.49
N LEU A 78 12.55 -18.06 6.42
CA LEU A 78 12.35 -18.53 5.04
C LEU A 78 13.27 -19.70 4.69
N GLN A 79 14.50 -19.69 5.19
CA GLN A 79 15.47 -20.78 4.99
C GLN A 79 15.05 -22.04 5.77
N GLU A 80 14.57 -21.90 7.01
CA GLU A 80 13.96 -23.00 7.78
C GLU A 80 12.69 -23.54 7.09
N ALA A 81 11.89 -22.68 6.48
CA ALA A 81 10.71 -23.11 5.71
C ALA A 81 11.10 -23.95 4.49
N ALA A 82 12.17 -23.58 3.78
CA ALA A 82 12.67 -24.31 2.62
C ALA A 82 13.34 -25.66 3.00
N LEU A 83 13.96 -25.73 4.17
CA LEU A 83 14.60 -26.95 4.68
C LEU A 83 13.61 -27.98 5.24
N ASN A 84 12.46 -27.52 5.76
CA ASN A 84 11.44 -28.37 6.40
C ASN A 84 10.20 -28.61 5.50
N ASP A 85 10.30 -28.38 4.19
CA ASP A 85 9.16 -28.41 3.24
C ASP A 85 8.67 -29.83 2.86
N ASP A 86 8.55 -30.71 3.86
CA ASP A 86 7.69 -31.90 3.81
C ASP A 86 6.25 -31.58 4.31
N GLY A 87 5.98 -30.32 4.70
CA GLY A 87 4.77 -29.89 5.38
C GLY A 87 3.76 -29.19 4.47
N SER A 88 2.65 -29.87 4.16
CA SER A 88 1.51 -29.44 3.32
C SER A 88 1.29 -27.92 3.14
N ARG A 89 0.81 -27.53 1.96
CA ARG A 89 0.36 -26.17 1.55
C ARG A 89 -0.35 -25.34 2.64
N ARG A 90 -1.08 -25.98 3.56
CA ARG A 90 -1.75 -25.34 4.70
C ARG A 90 -0.79 -24.80 5.77
N GLN A 91 0.33 -25.47 6.03
CA GLN A 91 1.37 -24.99 6.95
C GLN A 91 2.16 -23.82 6.35
N ALA A 92 2.51 -23.89 5.06
CA ALA A 92 3.12 -22.79 4.32
C ALA A 92 2.23 -21.53 4.36
N LEU A 93 0.92 -21.68 4.12
CA LEU A 93 -0.02 -20.56 4.18
C LEU A 93 -0.16 -19.97 5.60
N ARG A 94 -0.19 -20.81 6.64
CA ARG A 94 -0.25 -20.36 8.04
C ARG A 94 0.99 -19.55 8.41
N ARG A 95 2.19 -20.00 8.01
CA ARG A 95 3.46 -19.33 8.30
C ARG A 95 3.61 -18.03 7.51
N TYR A 96 3.22 -18.01 6.23
CA TYR A 96 3.17 -16.79 5.43
C TYR A 96 2.27 -15.73 6.07
N ARG A 97 1.08 -16.12 6.55
CA ARG A 97 0.18 -15.21 7.27
C ARG A 97 0.80 -14.67 8.56
N SER A 98 1.55 -15.50 9.30
CA SER A 98 2.30 -15.06 10.49
C SER A 98 3.39 -14.04 10.12
N LEU A 99 4.11 -14.26 9.02
CA LEU A 99 5.16 -13.36 8.53
C LEU A 99 4.60 -12.01 8.11
N VAL A 100 3.48 -12.00 7.38
CA VAL A 100 2.78 -10.76 7.04
C VAL A 100 2.34 -10.05 8.31
N ALA A 101 1.69 -10.73 9.25
CA ALA A 101 1.22 -10.12 10.51
C ALA A 101 2.35 -9.48 11.33
N THR A 102 3.53 -10.11 11.41
CA THR A 102 4.69 -9.55 12.12
C THR A 102 5.34 -8.40 11.35
N ALA A 103 5.44 -8.50 10.03
CA ALA A 103 6.01 -7.44 9.18
C ALA A 103 5.12 -6.19 9.12
N THR A 104 3.82 -6.33 9.35
CA THR A 104 2.83 -5.24 9.36
C THR A 104 2.43 -4.79 10.75
N ALA A 105 2.97 -5.41 11.80
CA ALA A 105 2.69 -4.97 13.17
C ALA A 105 3.30 -3.58 13.40
N PRO A 106 2.56 -2.63 14.01
CA PRO A 106 3.13 -1.35 14.39
C PRO A 106 4.31 -1.59 15.33
N ARG A 107 5.49 -1.09 14.97
CA ARG A 107 6.67 -1.13 15.84
C ARG A 107 6.37 -0.25 17.05
N ASP A 108 6.04 -0.86 18.17
CA ASP A 108 6.05 -0.18 19.46
C ASP A 108 7.48 0.29 19.73
N ASP A 109 7.72 1.59 19.63
CA ASP A 109 8.99 2.27 19.92
C ASP A 109 9.21 2.35 21.45
N ARG A 110 9.18 1.20 22.13
CA ARG A 110 9.36 1.08 23.59
C ARG A 110 10.74 0.56 24.00
N SER A 111 11.67 0.43 23.07
CA SER A 111 13.07 0.06 23.37
C SER A 111 14.01 1.27 23.47
N ARG A 112 13.49 2.50 23.49
CA ARG A 112 14.31 3.72 23.67
C ARG A 112 14.35 4.32 25.07
N ASP A 113 13.70 3.70 26.06
CA ASP A 113 13.58 4.27 27.42
C ASP A 113 14.05 3.30 28.55
N MET A 114 15.03 2.44 28.24
CA MET A 114 15.75 1.66 29.25
C MET A 114 17.24 1.61 28.86
N GLY A 115 17.98 2.66 29.20
CA GLY A 115 19.43 2.63 29.16
C GLY A 115 20.12 3.97 28.91
N THR A 116 20.02 4.92 29.86
CA THR A 116 21.16 5.51 30.59
C THR A 116 20.68 6.55 31.59
#